data_AF-A0A1F3XSX5-F1
#
_entry.id   AF-A0A1F3XSX5-F1
#
_cell.length_a   1.000
_cell.length_b   1.000
_cell.length_c   1.000
_cell.angle_alpha   90.00
_cell.angle_beta   90.00
_cell.angle_gamma   90.00
#
_symmetry.space_group_name_H-M   'P 1'
#
loop_
_entity.id
_entity.type
_entity.pdbx_description
1 polymer ?
#
loop_
_entity_poly.entity_id
_entity_poly.type
_entity_poly.pdbx_seq_one_letter_code
_entity_poly.pdbx_strand_id
1 'polypeptide(L)'
;MGFPNKSELKKMRTRLAKVEPSRTLPENASKADRLKYKLCEKFVIYLMENKMSQAQLARELRVDPARINEIVKYRIDLYTVDKLMELAERLDFEFEVLVA
;
A
#
# COMPACT_ATOMS: atom_id res chain seq x y z
N MET A 1 -15.21 3.52 22.64
CA MET A 1 -14.82 2.14 22.29
C MET A 1 -14.05 1.56 23.47
N GLY A 2 -14.47 0.40 24.01
CA GLY A 2 -13.77 -0.29 25.10
C GLY A 2 -12.66 -1.19 24.56
N PHE A 3 -11.66 -1.48 25.38
CA PHE A 3 -10.60 -2.42 25.01
C PHE A 3 -11.18 -3.84 24.84
N PRO A 4 -10.83 -4.59 23.77
CA PRO A 4 -11.39 -5.92 23.53
C PRO A 4 -11.07 -6.92 24.65
N ASN A 5 -11.95 -7.90 24.85
CA ASN A 5 -11.72 -8.94 25.86
C ASN A 5 -10.71 -10.01 25.39
N LYS A 6 -10.18 -10.82 26.31
CA LYS A 6 -9.15 -11.85 26.00
C LYS A 6 -9.58 -12.83 24.90
N SER A 7 -10.87 -13.18 24.82
CA SER A 7 -11.40 -14.10 23.82
C SER A 7 -11.41 -13.47 22.42
N GLU A 8 -11.84 -12.21 22.33
CA GLU A 8 -11.81 -11.41 21.10
C GLU A 8 -10.37 -11.24 20.59
N LEU A 9 -9.43 -10.91 21.48
CA LEU A 9 -8.01 -10.80 21.13
C LEU A 9 -7.45 -12.12 20.60
N LYS A 10 -7.83 -13.26 21.18
CA LYS A 10 -7.39 -14.59 20.70
C LYS A 10 -7.92 -14.87 19.30
N LYS A 11 -9.20 -14.57 19.02
CA LYS A 11 -9.81 -14.71 17.68
C LYS A 11 -9.16 -13.78 16.66
N MET A 12 -8.88 -12.54 17.03
CA MET A 12 -8.17 -11.59 16.17
C MET A 12 -6.76 -12.08 15.84
N ARG A 13 -6.00 -12.55 16.83
CA ARG A 13 -4.65 -13.10 16.62
C ARG A 13 -4.65 -14.33 15.70
N THR A 14 -5.55 -15.29 15.90
CA THR A 14 -5.61 -16.49 15.03
C THR A 14 -6.02 -16.13 13.60
N ARG A 15 -6.89 -15.13 13.41
CA ARG A 15 -7.25 -14.63 12.09
C ARG A 15 -6.08 -13.92 11.42
N LEU A 16 -5.41 -13.01 12.12
CA LEU A 16 -4.31 -12.20 11.59
C LEU A 16 -3.05 -13.04 11.34
N ALA A 17 -2.82 -14.11 12.10
CA ALA A 17 -1.66 -14.99 11.91
C ALA A 17 -1.61 -15.67 10.52
N LYS A 18 -2.75 -15.78 9.83
CA LYS A 18 -2.85 -16.37 8.48
C LYS A 18 -2.72 -15.35 7.36
N VAL A 19 -2.73 -14.05 7.68
CA VAL A 19 -2.73 -12.98 6.70
C VAL A 19 -1.34 -12.39 6.62
N GLU A 20 -0.84 -12.22 5.39
CA GLU A 20 0.43 -11.56 5.17
C GLU A 20 0.32 -10.07 5.55
N PRO A 21 1.20 -9.56 6.44
CA PRO A 21 1.15 -8.18 6.89
C PRO A 21 1.70 -7.22 5.82
N SER A 22 1.34 -5.94 5.94
CA SER A 22 2.03 -4.86 5.22
C SER A 22 3.48 -4.75 5.70
N ARG A 23 4.41 -4.56 4.75
CA ARG A 23 5.82 -4.39 5.06
C ARG A 23 6.11 -2.96 5.52
N THR A 24 7.04 -2.82 6.46
CA THR A 24 7.57 -1.53 6.88
C THR A 24 8.79 -1.16 6.04
N LEU A 25 9.15 0.13 6.03
CA LEU A 25 10.44 0.56 5.53
C LEU A 25 11.58 -0.15 6.29
N PRO A 26 12.63 -0.61 5.59
CA PRO A 26 13.83 -1.13 6.25
C PRO A 26 14.56 0.00 6.99
N GLU A 27 15.29 -0.34 8.07
CA GLU A 27 16.00 0.65 8.89
C GLU A 27 17.01 1.48 8.08
N ASN A 28 17.68 0.84 7.10
CA ASN A 28 18.65 1.47 6.19
C ASN A 28 18.03 1.83 4.83
N ALA A 29 16.76 2.26 4.81
CA ALA A 29 16.07 2.59 3.56
C ALA A 29 16.73 3.73 2.78
N SER A 30 17.00 3.47 1.50
CA SER A 30 17.50 4.47 0.56
C SER A 30 16.47 5.57 0.29
N LYS A 31 16.90 6.68 -0.33
CA LYS A 31 15.98 7.73 -0.79
C LYS A 31 14.92 7.16 -1.76
N ALA A 32 15.33 6.25 -2.64
CA ALA A 32 14.43 5.59 -3.58
C ALA A 32 13.40 4.72 -2.84
N ASP A 33 13.79 3.96 -1.83
CA ASP A 33 12.86 3.12 -1.06
C ASP A 33 11.82 3.97 -0.31
N ARG A 34 12.26 5.09 0.27
CA ARG A 34 11.37 6.06 0.92
C ARG A 34 10.36 6.66 -0.07
N LEU A 35 10.81 6.96 -1.29
CA LEU A 35 9.94 7.47 -2.34
C LEU A 35 8.92 6.42 -2.80
N LYS A 36 9.36 5.18 -3.07
CA LYS A 36 8.45 4.07 -3.38
C LYS A 36 7.42 3.85 -2.28
N TYR A 37 7.84 3.92 -1.02
CA TYR A 37 6.95 3.76 0.12
C TYR A 37 5.88 4.84 0.17
N LYS A 38 6.26 6.11 -0.05
CA LYS A 38 5.32 7.24 -0.15
C LYS A 38 4.36 7.09 -1.33
N LEU A 39 4.84 6.56 -2.46
CA LEU A 39 3.98 6.26 -3.61
C LEU A 39 2.94 5.19 -3.25
N CYS A 40 3.37 4.08 -2.62
CA CYS A 40 2.46 3.05 -2.11
C CYS A 40 1.42 3.62 -1.13
N GLU A 41 1.84 4.51 -0.21
CA GLU A 41 0.95 5.17 0.74
C GLU A 41 -0.14 5.99 0.02
N LYS A 42 0.20 6.72 -1.04
CA LYS A 42 -0.78 7.49 -1.83
C LYS A 42 -1.87 6.61 -2.43
N PHE A 43 -1.52 5.43 -2.95
CA PHE A 43 -2.53 4.47 -3.43
C PHE A 43 -3.44 3.98 -2.31
N VAL A 44 -2.91 3.75 -1.11
CA VAL A 44 -3.70 3.33 0.06
C VAL A 44 -4.65 4.44 0.50
N ILE A 45 -4.18 5.69 0.56
CA ILE A 45 -5.00 6.86 0.86
C ILE A 45 -6.13 6.97 -0.15
N TYR A 46 -5.83 6.87 -1.45
CA TYR A 46 -6.84 6.93 -2.51
C TYR A 46 -7.91 5.83 -2.38
N LEU A 47 -7.51 4.59 -2.06
CA LEU A 47 -8.44 3.50 -1.79
C LEU A 47 -9.41 3.85 -0.63
N MET A 48 -8.86 4.42 0.44
CA MET A 48 -9.62 4.76 1.65
C MET A 48 -10.55 5.95 1.42
N GLU A 49 -10.08 7.02 0.80
CA GLU A 49 -10.85 8.24 0.53
C GLU A 49 -12.02 7.96 -0.43
N ASN A 50 -11.77 7.18 -1.48
CA ASN A 50 -12.79 6.80 -2.46
C ASN A 50 -13.64 5.60 -2.04
N LYS A 51 -13.38 5.00 -0.86
CA LYS A 51 -14.07 3.80 -0.34
C LYS A 51 -14.14 2.67 -1.37
N MET A 52 -13.08 2.50 -2.14
CA MET A 52 -13.01 1.51 -3.22
C MET A 52 -12.25 0.26 -2.78
N SER A 53 -12.62 -0.86 -3.39
CA SER A 53 -11.91 -2.13 -3.22
C SER A 53 -10.63 -2.17 -4.07
N GLN A 54 -9.66 -3.00 -3.65
CA GLN A 54 -8.44 -3.25 -4.42
C GLN A 54 -8.74 -3.73 -5.85
N ALA A 55 -9.81 -4.51 -6.04
CA ALA A 55 -10.25 -4.99 -7.35
C ALA A 55 -10.81 -3.87 -8.24
N GLN A 56 -11.46 -2.85 -7.67
CA GLN A 56 -11.91 -1.68 -8.42
C GLN A 56 -10.70 -0.84 -8.86
N LEU A 57 -9.76 -0.58 -7.95
CA LEU A 57 -8.53 0.14 -8.29
C LEU A 57 -7.72 -0.58 -9.37
N ALA A 58 -7.65 -1.91 -9.33
CA ALA A 58 -6.97 -2.71 -10.35
C ALA A 58 -7.59 -2.50 -11.74
N ARG A 59 -8.93 -2.42 -11.82
CA ARG A 59 -9.65 -2.17 -13.08
C ARG A 59 -9.41 -0.75 -13.59
N GLU A 60 -9.42 0.23 -12.70
CA GLU A 60 -9.17 1.64 -13.02
C GLU A 60 -7.75 1.85 -13.56
N LEU A 61 -6.76 1.26 -12.90
CA LEU A 61 -5.35 1.28 -13.32
C LEU A 61 -5.03 0.35 -14.49
N ARG A 62 -5.96 -0.53 -14.87
CA ARG A 62 -5.80 -1.59 -15.88
C ARG A 62 -4.60 -2.50 -15.59
N VAL A 63 -4.50 -2.94 -14.33
CA VAL A 63 -3.44 -3.85 -13.86
C VAL A 63 -4.03 -5.09 -13.20
N ASP A 64 -3.21 -6.12 -13.06
CA ASP A 64 -3.62 -7.34 -12.36
C ASP A 64 -3.91 -7.04 -10.86
N PRO A 65 -4.99 -7.58 -10.27
CA PRO A 65 -5.29 -7.40 -8.84
C PRO A 65 -4.15 -7.76 -7.89
N ALA A 66 -3.30 -8.72 -8.26
CA ALA A 66 -2.10 -9.07 -7.48
C ALA A 66 -1.16 -7.87 -7.33
N ARG A 67 -1.02 -7.04 -8.36
CA ARG A 67 -0.18 -5.83 -8.33
C ARG A 67 -0.69 -4.82 -7.30
N ILE A 68 -2.00 -4.61 -7.24
CA ILE A 68 -2.59 -3.73 -6.23
C ILE A 68 -2.38 -4.29 -4.82
N ASN A 69 -2.58 -5.59 -4.62
CA ASN A 69 -2.31 -6.22 -3.34
C ASN A 69 -0.83 -6.07 -2.92
N GLU A 70 0.12 -6.18 -3.84
CA GLU A 70 1.54 -5.93 -3.57
C GLU A 70 1.82 -4.47 -3.17
N ILE A 71 1.21 -3.50 -3.87
CA ILE A 71 1.33 -2.07 -3.58
C ILE A 71 0.76 -1.74 -2.19
N VAL A 72 -0.45 -2.23 -1.88
CA VAL A 72 -1.11 -2.01 -0.57
C VAL A 72 -0.34 -2.68 0.58
N LYS A 73 0.38 -3.78 0.29
CA LYS A 73 1.27 -4.44 1.25
C LYS A 73 2.68 -3.83 1.29
N TYR A 74 2.94 -2.74 0.59
CA TYR A 74 4.23 -2.05 0.55
C TYR A 74 5.38 -2.96 0.13
N ARG A 75 5.17 -3.86 -0.85
CA ARG A 75 6.24 -4.68 -1.45
C ARG A 75 7.09 -3.87 -2.42
N ILE A 76 7.73 -2.82 -1.90
CA ILE A 76 8.53 -1.84 -2.66
C ILE A 76 9.74 -2.48 -3.37
N ASP A 77 10.15 -3.67 -2.94
CA ASP A 77 11.20 -4.50 -3.56
C ASP A 77 10.82 -4.97 -4.98
N LEU A 78 9.52 -5.05 -5.29
CA LEU A 78 9.02 -5.54 -6.57
C LEU A 78 8.85 -4.44 -7.64
N TYR A 79 9.06 -3.18 -7.27
CA TYR A 79 8.75 -2.04 -8.13
C TYR A 79 9.93 -1.09 -8.24
N THR A 80 10.07 -0.48 -9.41
CA THR A 80 10.89 0.73 -9.60
C THR A 80 10.07 1.97 -9.24
N VAL A 81 10.75 3.09 -8.99
CA VAL A 81 10.08 4.38 -8.77
C VAL A 81 9.26 4.75 -10.00
N ASP A 82 9.86 4.62 -11.19
CA ASP A 82 9.21 4.98 -12.46
C ASP A 82 7.90 4.22 -12.68
N LYS A 83 7.88 2.92 -12.32
CA LYS A 83 6.66 2.11 -12.48
C LYS A 83 5.54 2.57 -11.54
N LEU A 84 5.86 2.95 -10.31
CA LEU A 84 4.88 3.46 -9.36
C LEU A 84 4.40 4.86 -9.76
N MET A 85 5.28 5.70 -10.30
CA MET A 85 4.91 7.01 -10.85
C MET A 85 3.97 6.86 -12.06
N GLU A 86 4.30 6.00 -13.04
CA GLU A 86 3.44 5.73 -14.20
C GLU A 86 2.03 5.30 -13.79
N LEU A 87 1.92 4.47 -12.74
CA LEU A 87 0.61 4.06 -12.22
C LEU A 87 -0.12 5.20 -11.53
N ALA A 88 0.60 6.06 -10.83
CA ALA A 88 -0.02 7.15 -10.10
C ALA A 88 -0.42 8.34 -10.98
N GLU A 89 0.32 8.60 -12.07
CA GLU A 89 -0.07 9.56 -13.10
C GLU A 89 -1.45 9.23 -13.70
N ARG A 90 -1.79 7.94 -13.79
CA ARG A 90 -3.13 7.50 -14.26
C ARG A 90 -4.27 7.86 -13.32
N LEU A 91 -3.97 8.12 -12.05
CA LEU A 91 -4.94 8.53 -11.02
C LEU A 91 -4.88 10.03 -10.75
N ASP A 92 -4.10 10.78 -11.55
CA ASP A 92 -3.92 12.22 -11.42
C ASP A 92 -3.42 12.64 -10.02
N PHE A 93 -2.52 11.84 -9.44
CA PHE A 93 -1.93 12.17 -8.15
C PHE A 93 -0.96 13.35 -8.29
N GLU A 94 -1.22 14.43 -7.55
CA GLU A 94 -0.23 15.49 -7.38
C GLU A 94 0.96 14.99 -6.56
N PHE A 95 2.15 15.03 -7.17
CA PHE A 95 3.42 14.69 -6.54
C PHE A 95 4.35 15.89 -6.50
N GLU A 96 4.69 16.36 -5.30
CA GLU A 96 5.90 17.16 -5.10
C GLU A 96 7.11 16.21 -5.01
N VAL A 97 7.79 16.03 -6.13
CA VAL A 97 9.11 15.39 -6.13
C VAL A 97 10.14 16.45 -5.72
N LEU A 98 10.52 16.45 -4.44
CA LEU A 98 11.65 17.24 -3.98
C LEU A 98 12.95 16.58 -4.47
N VAL A 99 13.43 17.02 -5.63
CA VAL A 99 14.76 16.69 -6.12
C VAL A 99 15.75 17.59 -5.39
N ALA A 100 16.66 16.99 -4.63
CA ALA A 100 17.77 17.67 -3.95
C ALA A 100 19.06 17.47 -4.73
#